data_AF-A0A812TSY7-F1
#
_entry.id   AF-A0A812TSY7-F1
#
_cell.length_a   1.000
_cell.length_b   1.000
_cell.length_c   1.000
_cell.angle_alpha   90.00
_cell.angle_beta   90.00
_cell.angle_gamma   90.00
#
_symmetry.space_group_name_H-M   'P 1'
#
loop_
_entity.id
_entity.type
_entity.pdbx_description
1 polymer ?
#
loop_
_entity_poly.entity_id
_entity_poly.type
_entity_poly.pdbx_seq_one_letter_code
_entity_poly.pdbx_strand_id
1 'polypeptide(L)' 'WVEEKLWITRKGATSAKAGQLGIIPVSTGTGSYIVRGEGEADSCQSCLHGAGRSMSRAAAFRNIDPKSFAGHMRERGI' A
#
# COMPACT_ATOMS: atom_id res chain seq x y z
N TRP A 1 -21.30 -14.08 -9.48
CA TRP A 1 -20.68 -12.78 -9.78
C TRP A 1 -21.42 -12.14 -10.93
N VAL A 2 -21.76 -10.86 -10.79
CA VAL A 2 -22.71 -10.18 -11.68
C VAL A 2 -22.14 -10.13 -13.11
N GLU A 3 -22.88 -10.63 -14.10
CA GLU A 3 -22.54 -10.59 -15.54
C GLU A 3 -22.68 -9.18 -16.15
N GLU A 4 -22.62 -8.14 -15.31
CA GLU A 4 -22.87 -6.76 -15.70
C GLU A 4 -21.58 -5.94 -15.67
N LYS A 5 -21.52 -4.97 -16.59
CA LYS A 5 -20.41 -4.03 -16.67
C LYS A 5 -20.52 -2.99 -15.56
N LEU A 6 -19.64 -3.09 -14.57
CA LEU A 6 -19.60 -2.18 -13.42
C LEU A 6 -18.55 -1.09 -13.57
N TRP A 7 -18.84 0.09 -13.00
CA TRP A 7 -17.87 1.16 -12.79
C TRP A 7 -17.21 0.98 -11.42
N ILE A 8 -15.97 0.49 -11.40
CA ILE A 8 -15.24 0.22 -10.16
C ILE A 8 -14.33 1.39 -9.81
N THR A 9 -14.71 2.16 -8.79
CA THR A 9 -13.88 3.21 -8.19
C THR A 9 -13.01 2.61 -7.09
N ARG A 10 -11.69 2.90 -7.10
CA ARG A 10 -10.74 2.43 -6.09
C ARG A 10 -10.11 3.62 -5.36
N LYS A 11 -10.17 3.61 -4.03
CA LYS A 11 -9.50 4.59 -3.16
C LYS A 11 -8.68 3.84 -2.13
N GLY A 12 -7.35 3.98 -2.18
CA GLY A 12 -6.44 3.20 -1.34
C GLY A 12 -6.33 1.72 -1.74
N ALA A 13 -6.83 1.36 -2.92
CA ALA A 13 -6.78 0.02 -3.48
C ALA A 13 -6.30 0.07 -4.94
N THR A 14 -5.80 -1.05 -5.46
CA THR A 14 -5.36 -1.21 -6.85
C THR A 14 -6.08 -2.38 -7.51
N SER A 15 -6.01 -2.46 -8.84
CA SER A 15 -6.54 -3.59 -9.60
C SER A 15 -5.64 -4.81 -9.38
N ALA A 16 -6.27 -5.96 -9.10
CA ALA A 16 -5.64 -7.24 -8.84
C ALA A 16 -6.31 -8.35 -9.65
N LYS A 17 -6.56 -8.08 -10.94
CA LYS A 17 -7.09 -9.10 -11.86
C LYS A 17 -6.16 -10.30 -11.93
N ALA A 18 -6.70 -11.47 -12.22
CA ALA A 18 -5.93 -12.71 -12.31
C ALA A 18 -4.73 -12.51 -13.25
N GLY A 19 -3.53 -12.78 -12.75
CA GLY A 19 -2.28 -12.68 -13.50
C GLY A 19 -1.71 -11.26 -13.66
N GLN A 20 -2.44 -10.21 -13.27
CA GLN A 20 -2.03 -8.82 -13.44
C GLN A 20 -0.81 -8.50 -12.57
N LEU A 21 0.25 -7.94 -13.15
CA LEU A 21 1.38 -7.40 -12.39
C LEU A 21 0.99 -6.10 -11.68
N GLY A 22 1.45 -5.95 -10.44
CA GLY A 22 1.25 -4.76 -9.62
C GLY A 22 2.40 -4.47 -8.68
N ILE A 23 2.36 -3.32 -8.04
CA ILE A 23 3.32 -2.89 -7.02
C ILE A 23 2.58 -2.45 -5.76
N ILE A 24 3.07 -2.89 -4.61
CA ILE A 24 2.59 -2.49 -3.29
C ILE A 24 3.72 -1.78 -2.54
N PRO A 25 3.75 -0.43 -2.54
CA PRO A 25 4.62 0.34 -1.67
C PRO A 25 4.21 0.15 -0.19
N VAL A 26 5.19 -0.03 0.68
CA VAL A 26 4.97 -0.16 2.12
C VAL A 26 5.24 1.19 2.81
N SER A 27 6.22 1.25 3.69
CA SER A 27 6.59 2.43 4.47
C SER A 27 8.04 2.83 4.18
N THR A 28 8.41 4.07 4.47
CA THR A 28 9.80 4.52 4.32
C THR A 28 10.73 3.65 5.17
N GLY A 29 11.84 3.20 4.58
CA GLY A 29 12.77 2.29 5.23
C GLY A 29 12.31 0.83 5.27
N THR A 30 11.23 0.47 4.58
CA THR A 30 10.81 -0.93 4.39
C THR A 30 10.76 -1.28 2.90
N GLY A 31 10.79 -2.56 2.57
CA GLY A 31 10.73 -3.03 1.19
C GLY A 31 9.40 -2.72 0.50
N SER A 32 9.35 -2.89 -0.81
CA SER A 32 8.11 -2.87 -1.61
C SER A 32 7.90 -4.23 -2.24
N TYR A 33 6.64 -4.59 -2.55
CA TYR A 33 6.32 -5.87 -3.15
C TYR A 33 5.94 -5.71 -4.62
N ILE A 34 6.49 -6.58 -5.47
CA ILE A 34 5.96 -6.83 -6.80
C ILE A 34 5.02 -8.02 -6.69
N VAL A 35 3.77 -7.82 -7.12
CA VAL A 35 2.69 -8.80 -6.90
C VAL A 35 2.06 -9.21 -8.22
N ARG A 36 1.39 -10.36 -8.19
CA ARG A 36 0.53 -10.82 -9.27
C ARG A 36 -0.89 -11.01 -8.72
N GLY A 37 -1.88 -10.41 -9.38
CA GLY A 37 -3.26 -10.46 -8.92
C GLY A 37 -3.85 -11.87 -9.00
N GLU A 38 -4.66 -12.22 -8.00
CA GLU A 38 -5.37 -13.50 -7.93
C GLU A 38 -6.68 -13.47 -8.73
N GLY A 39 -7.28 -12.28 -8.90
CA GLY A 39 -8.56 -12.13 -9.56
C GLY A 39 -9.75 -12.47 -8.67
N GLU A 40 -9.58 -12.42 -7.34
CA GLU A 40 -10.63 -12.69 -6.36
C GLU A 40 -11.87 -11.83 -6.63
N ALA A 41 -12.98 -12.49 -6.89
CA ALA A 41 -14.19 -11.84 -7.33
C ALA A 41 -14.88 -11.10 -6.17
N ASP A 42 -14.78 -11.61 -4.93
CA ASP A 42 -15.25 -10.94 -3.70
C ASP A 42 -14.60 -9.58 -3.47
N SER A 43 -13.37 -9.42 -3.95
CA SER A 43 -12.63 -8.15 -3.85
C SER A 43 -12.91 -7.18 -5.01
N CYS A 44 -13.86 -7.49 -5.90
CA CYS A 44 -13.97 -6.84 -7.21
C CYS A 44 -12.63 -6.82 -7.95
N GLN A 45 -11.88 -7.92 -7.86
CA GLN A 45 -10.54 -8.08 -8.42
C GLN A 45 -9.62 -6.92 -8.01
N SER A 46 -9.54 -6.63 -6.71
CA SER A 46 -8.78 -5.52 -6.16
C SER A 46 -7.93 -5.96 -4.98
N CYS A 47 -6.85 -5.23 -4.71
CA CYS A 47 -6.02 -5.43 -3.52
C CYS A 47 -5.62 -4.09 -2.91
N LEU A 48 -4.97 -4.14 -1.74
CA LEU A 48 -4.46 -2.94 -1.08
C LEU A 48 -3.45 -2.19 -1.97
N HIS A 49 -3.40 -0.86 -1.88
CA HIS A 49 -2.40 -0.08 -2.61
C HIS A 49 -1.06 0.01 -1.87
N GLY A 50 -1.09 0.05 -0.54
CA GLY A 50 0.12 0.13 0.26
C GLY A 50 -0.16 -0.04 1.75
N ALA A 51 0.83 0.23 2.59
CA ALA A 51 0.77 0.00 4.05
C ALA A 51 -0.33 0.78 4.79
N GLY A 52 -0.87 1.84 4.19
CA GLY A 52 -1.77 2.75 4.88
C GLY A 52 -1.02 3.58 5.92
N ARG A 53 -1.77 4.32 6.75
CA ARG A 53 -1.20 5.21 7.77
C ARG A 53 -1.91 4.98 9.10
N SER A 54 -1.15 4.61 10.13
CA SER A 54 -1.68 4.47 11.50
C SER A 54 -1.86 5.82 12.20
N MET A 55 -1.20 6.87 11.71
CA MET A 55 -1.22 8.20 12.32
C MET A 55 -1.48 9.31 11.30
N SER A 56 -2.14 10.38 11.75
CA SER A 56 -2.22 11.64 11.01
C SER A 56 -0.81 12.25 10.82
N ARG A 57 -0.63 13.12 9.81
CA ARG A 57 0.68 13.72 9.55
C ARG A 57 1.08 14.60 10.73
N ALA A 58 0.13 15.39 11.24
CA ALA A 58 0.33 16.21 12.42
C ALA A 58 0.68 15.38 13.67
N ALA A 59 0.03 14.23 13.88
CA ALA A 59 0.38 13.34 14.98
C ALA A 59 1.80 12.76 14.82
N ALA A 60 2.19 12.39 13.61
CA ALA A 60 3.55 11.90 13.32
C ALA A 60 4.60 12.97 13.62
N PHE A 61 4.38 14.21 13.16
CA PHE A 61 5.31 15.32 13.44
C PHE A 61 5.43 15.68 14.92
N ARG A 62 4.37 15.47 15.72
CA ARG A 62 4.43 15.71 17.17
C ARG A 62 5.14 14.61 17.95
N ASN A 63 4.99 13.36 17.51
CA ASN A 63 5.42 12.19 18.29
C ASN A 63 6.72 11.56 17.79
N ILE A 64 7.16 11.89 16.58
CA ILE A 64 8.37 11.31 15.97
C ILE A 64 9.39 12.43 15.77
N ASP A 65 10.49 12.35 16.50
CA ASP A 65 11.61 13.28 16.31
C ASP A 65 12.31 13.01 14.96
N PRO A 66 12.41 14.02 14.06
CA PRO A 66 13.01 13.82 12.74
C PRO A 66 14.47 13.38 12.76
N LYS A 67 15.27 13.83 13.75
CA LYS A 67 16.69 13.47 13.83
C LYS A 67 16.87 12.02 14.24
N SER A 68 16.10 11.57 15.23
CA SER A 68 16.02 10.18 15.67
C SER A 68 15.57 9.27 14.52
N PHE A 69 14.52 9.65 13.79
CA PHE A 69 14.05 8.90 12.62
C PHE A 69 15.13 8.76 11.53
N ALA A 70 15.82 9.86 11.20
CA ALA A 70 16.92 9.83 10.24
C ALA A 70 18.12 9.02 10.72
N GLY A 71 18.42 9.05 12.04
CA GLY A 71 19.44 8.19 12.65
C GLY A 71 19.11 6.71 12.49
N HIS A 72 17.86 6.34 12.81
CA HIS A 72 17.36 4.98 12.65
C HIS A 72 17.46 4.47 11.19
N MET A 73 17.25 5.34 10.19
CA MET A 73 17.44 4.96 8.79
C MET A 73 18.90 4.68 8.45
N ARG A 74 19.82 5.57 8.87
CA ARG A 74 21.25 5.40 8.65
C ARG A 74 21.79 4.12 9.28
N GLU A 75 21.35 3.79 10.50
CA GLU A 75 21.71 2.54 11.19
C GLU A 75 21.30 1.29 10.40
N ARG A 76 20.22 1.40 9.60
CA ARG A 76 19.73 0.34 8.73
C ARG A 76 20.37 0.35 7.33
N GLY A 77 21.33 1.24 7.09
CA GLY A 77 22.01 1.39 5.81
C GLY A 77 21.14 2.04 4.72
N ILE A 78 20.15 2.84 5.13
CA ILE A 78 19.21 3.57 4.27
C ILE A 78 19.50 5.07 4.34
#